data_AF-A0A817VRL2-F1
#
_entry.id   AF-A0A817VRL2-F1
#
_cell.length_a   1.000
_cell.length_b   1.000
_cell.length_c   1.000
_cell.angle_alpha   90.00
_cell.angle_beta   90.00
_cell.angle_gamma   90.00
#
_symmetry.space_group_name_H-M   'P 1'
#
loop_
_entity.id
_entity.type
_entity.pdbx_description
1 polymer ?
#
loop_
_entity_poly.entity_id
_entity_poly.type
_entity_poly.pdbx_seq_one_letter_code
_entity_poly.pdbx_strand_id
1 'polypeptide(L)'
;MLLTFDKDILDEDEATLLSYGMEEGSQLRLSDLNMQARNFGVIGLRFVDVSNSTGLKRREWCKDAPRWRRTRCGLCLEGQCNNSECEAYNRTVIMPMGYTKFDVLLDPSDTKTVCPLCKTYVQPTNCGFNNCWWKFYGKKQDESNDKKPPQNCSSDWNQVDDAYHYFDQLKSGIAIWRQLVIEAVKTKPVQ
;
A
#
# COMPACT_ATOMS: atom_id res chain seq x y z
N MET A 1 0.43 8.29 12.02
CA MET A 1 -0.66 9.10 12.57
C MET A 1 -0.96 10.19 11.57
N LEU A 2 -2.20 10.30 11.10
CA LEU A 2 -2.63 11.28 10.10
C LEU A 2 -3.76 12.11 10.71
N LEU A 3 -3.59 13.42 10.78
CA LEU A 3 -4.61 14.34 11.28
C LEU A 3 -5.37 14.91 10.07
N THR A 4 -6.69 14.83 10.11
CA THR A 4 -7.57 15.26 9.00
C THR A 4 -8.71 16.12 9.50
N PHE A 5 -9.09 17.09 8.67
CA PHE A 5 -10.26 17.95 8.85
C PHE A 5 -10.99 18.07 7.50
N ASP A 6 -12.30 17.82 7.47
CA ASP A 6 -13.12 17.84 6.25
C ASP A 6 -12.55 17.08 5.02
N LYS A 7 -11.82 16.00 5.31
CA LYS A 7 -11.14 15.09 4.35
C LYS A 7 -9.82 15.62 3.79
N ASP A 8 -9.39 16.80 4.20
CA ASP A 8 -8.06 17.32 3.94
C ASP A 8 -7.08 16.89 5.03
N ILE A 9 -5.85 16.64 4.63
CA ILE A 9 -4.76 16.27 5.54
C ILE A 9 -4.15 17.55 6.06
N LEU A 10 -3.96 17.62 7.37
CA LEU A 10 -3.22 18.69 8.01
C LEU A 10 -1.75 18.28 8.05
N ASP A 11 -1.02 18.53 6.97
CA ASP A 11 0.39 18.15 6.79
C ASP A 11 1.37 19.33 6.71
N GLU A 12 0.88 20.56 6.83
CA GLU A 12 1.70 21.78 6.88
C GLU A 12 1.98 22.21 8.33
N ASP A 13 3.22 22.07 8.78
CA ASP A 13 3.65 22.39 10.16
C ASP A 13 3.49 23.88 10.54
N GLU A 14 3.42 24.78 9.56
CA GLU A 14 3.32 26.24 9.75
C GLU A 14 1.86 26.76 9.59
N ALA A 15 0.92 25.89 9.28
CA ALA A 15 -0.48 26.27 9.09
C ALA A 15 -1.23 26.39 10.42
N THR A 16 -2.12 27.38 10.53
CA THR A 16 -2.92 27.59 11.75
C THR A 16 -4.28 26.92 11.62
N LEU A 17 -4.96 26.58 12.72
CA LEU A 17 -6.31 26.00 12.65
C LEU A 17 -7.30 26.92 11.88
N LEU A 18 -7.09 28.24 11.99
CA LEU A 18 -7.84 29.25 11.24
C LEU A 18 -7.65 29.18 9.73
N SER A 19 -6.46 28.81 9.24
CA SER A 19 -6.20 28.72 7.79
C SER A 19 -6.94 27.56 7.12
N TYR A 20 -7.41 26.59 7.90
CA TYR A 20 -8.26 25.49 7.43
C TYR A 20 -9.76 25.77 7.60
N GLY A 21 -10.15 26.99 7.99
CA GLY A 21 -11.55 27.36 8.16
C GLY A 21 -12.22 26.67 9.36
N MET A 22 -11.45 26.26 10.37
CA MET A 22 -11.99 25.59 11.55
C MET A 22 -12.69 26.59 12.48
N GLU A 23 -13.94 26.31 12.82
CA GLU A 23 -14.73 27.06 13.79
C GLU A 23 -14.79 26.34 15.15
N GLU A 24 -15.20 27.06 16.19
CA GLU A 24 -15.43 26.49 17.52
C GLU A 24 -16.45 25.35 17.44
N GLY A 25 -16.07 24.15 17.91
CA GLY A 25 -16.89 22.92 17.79
C GLY A 25 -16.55 22.01 16.60
N SER A 26 -15.60 22.41 15.75
CA SER A 26 -15.07 21.57 14.66
C SER A 26 -14.48 20.25 15.17
N GLN A 27 -14.74 19.15 14.45
CA GLN A 27 -14.22 17.82 14.83
C GLN A 27 -13.02 17.44 13.98
N LEU A 28 -11.88 17.21 14.64
CA LEU A 28 -10.69 16.66 14.03
C LEU A 28 -10.74 15.13 14.04
N ARG A 29 -10.29 14.49 12.96
CA ARG A 29 -10.10 13.04 12.92
C ARG A 29 -8.63 12.71 12.91
N LEU A 30 -8.19 12.07 13.99
CA LEU A 30 -6.88 11.46 14.09
C LEU A 30 -7.00 10.01 13.66
N SER A 31 -6.32 9.65 12.58
CA SER A 31 -6.32 8.28 12.04
C SER A 31 -4.94 7.66 12.22
N ASP A 32 -4.88 6.63 13.08
CA ASP A 32 -3.69 5.82 13.23
C ASP A 32 -3.60 4.79 12.11
N LEU A 33 -2.85 5.13 11.08
CA LEU A 33 -2.44 4.21 10.01
C LEU A 33 -1.51 3.08 10.52
N ASN A 34 -1.11 3.11 11.80
CA ASN A 34 -0.21 2.16 12.45
C ASN A 34 -0.91 1.26 13.48
N MET A 35 -2.13 0.79 13.20
CA MET A 35 -2.65 -0.39 13.90
C MET A 35 -1.92 -1.65 13.41
N GLN A 36 -0.76 -1.87 14.04
CA GLN A 36 0.04 -3.08 13.97
C GLN A 36 -0.82 -4.30 14.30
N ALA A 37 -0.53 -5.40 13.61
CA ALA A 37 -1.12 -6.72 13.79
C ALA A 37 -1.05 -7.22 15.25
N ARG A 38 -2.05 -6.85 16.05
CA ARG A 38 -2.32 -7.43 17.39
C ARG A 38 -3.76 -7.91 17.56
N ASN A 39 -4.46 -8.22 16.47
CA ASN A 39 -5.72 -8.96 16.57
C ASN A 39 -5.51 -10.43 16.25
N PHE A 40 -5.23 -11.21 17.30
CA PHE A 40 -5.41 -12.68 17.38
C PHE A 40 -6.88 -13.13 17.16
N GLY A 41 -7.71 -12.31 16.52
CA GLY A 41 -9.13 -12.57 16.24
C GLY A 41 -9.63 -12.02 14.91
N VAL A 42 -8.82 -11.30 14.12
CA VAL A 42 -9.17 -10.89 12.75
C VAL A 42 -8.31 -11.72 11.79
N ILE A 43 -8.91 -12.76 11.20
CA ILE A 43 -8.28 -13.78 10.34
C ILE A 43 -7.80 -13.17 8.97
N GLY A 44 -7.34 -11.91 8.89
CA GLY A 44 -7.16 -11.20 7.62
C GLY A 44 -6.20 -10.02 7.70
N LEU A 45 -5.51 -9.74 6.59
CA LEU A 45 -4.48 -8.72 6.48
C LEU A 45 -5.07 -7.42 5.90
N ARG A 46 -4.80 -6.29 6.55
CA ARG A 46 -5.10 -4.96 6.01
C ARG A 46 -4.08 -4.60 4.93
N PHE A 47 -4.55 -4.36 3.72
CA PHE A 47 -3.72 -3.96 2.57
C PHE A 47 -4.55 -3.06 1.67
N VAL A 48 -3.91 -2.24 0.83
CA VAL A 48 -4.63 -1.39 -0.12
C VAL A 48 -5.67 -2.18 -0.91
N ASP A 49 -6.85 -1.60 -1.17
CA ASP A 49 -7.84 -2.28 -1.99
C ASP A 49 -7.44 -2.22 -3.48
N VAL A 50 -6.65 -3.21 -3.90
CA VAL A 50 -6.21 -3.35 -5.30
C VAL A 50 -7.35 -3.62 -6.29
N SER A 51 -8.53 -4.02 -5.80
CA SER A 51 -9.71 -4.18 -6.66
C SER A 51 -10.42 -2.86 -6.95
N ASN A 52 -10.12 -1.81 -6.18
CA ASN A 52 -10.59 -0.45 -6.44
C ASN A 52 -9.55 0.31 -7.29
N SER A 53 -9.66 0.16 -8.61
CA SER A 53 -8.75 0.79 -9.58
C SER A 53 -8.86 2.31 -9.68
N THR A 54 -9.88 2.93 -9.07
CA THR A 54 -10.05 4.40 -9.09
C THR A 54 -8.91 5.15 -8.40
N GLY A 55 -8.20 4.48 -7.49
CA GLY A 55 -7.01 5.04 -6.83
C GLY A 55 -5.68 4.68 -7.49
N LEU A 56 -5.67 3.94 -8.61
CA LEU A 56 -4.42 3.68 -9.34
C LEU A 56 -3.91 4.96 -9.99
N LYS A 57 -2.79 5.49 -9.47
CA LYS A 57 -2.14 6.71 -9.95
C LYS A 57 -0.84 6.39 -10.65
N ARG A 58 -0.58 7.09 -11.75
CA ARG A 58 0.70 7.08 -12.47
C ARG A 58 1.57 8.22 -11.97
N ARG A 59 2.83 7.94 -11.63
CA ARG A 59 3.83 8.91 -11.17
C ARG A 59 5.09 8.81 -12.04
N GLU A 60 5.49 9.94 -12.60
CA GLU A 60 6.71 10.04 -13.39
C GLU A 60 7.97 9.78 -12.55
N TRP A 61 9.03 9.34 -13.23
CA TRP A 61 10.31 9.07 -12.60
C TRP A 61 10.97 10.35 -12.08
N CYS A 62 11.63 10.23 -10.93
CA CYS A 62 12.44 11.30 -10.34
C CYS A 62 13.89 10.84 -10.21
N LYS A 63 14.83 11.66 -10.69
CA LYS A 63 16.27 11.36 -10.62
C LYS A 63 16.82 11.42 -9.20
N ASP A 64 16.19 12.23 -8.35
CA ASP A 64 16.60 12.48 -6.98
C ASP A 64 15.79 11.65 -5.97
N ALA A 65 15.16 10.56 -6.44
CA ALA A 65 14.42 9.67 -5.56
C ALA A 65 15.35 9.08 -4.47
N PRO A 66 14.95 9.12 -3.19
CA PRO A 66 15.78 8.59 -2.12
C PRO A 66 16.01 7.09 -2.27
N ARG A 67 17.11 6.58 -1.71
CA ARG A 67 17.54 5.19 -1.92
C ARG A 67 16.49 4.15 -1.53
N TRP A 68 15.66 4.45 -0.53
CA TRP A 68 14.56 3.59 -0.09
C TRP A 68 13.29 3.65 -0.96
N ARG A 69 13.26 4.51 -1.99
CA ARG A 69 12.16 4.62 -2.98
C ARG A 69 12.58 4.14 -4.38
N ARG A 70 13.72 3.45 -4.52
CA ARG A 70 14.14 2.89 -5.82
C ARG A 70 13.32 1.65 -6.18
N THR A 71 12.92 1.55 -7.44
CA THR A 71 12.04 0.50 -7.98
C THR A 71 12.81 -0.48 -8.87
N ARG A 72 12.15 -1.57 -9.26
CA ARG A 72 12.53 -2.46 -10.37
C ARG A 72 11.29 -2.76 -11.20
N CYS A 73 11.45 -3.11 -12.47
CA CYS A 73 10.34 -3.51 -13.33
C CYS A 73 9.56 -4.69 -12.72
N GLY A 74 8.23 -4.65 -12.83
CA GLY A 74 7.33 -5.60 -12.19
C GLY A 74 6.69 -5.05 -10.92
N LEU A 75 6.40 -5.96 -9.99
CA LEU A 75 5.78 -5.66 -8.69
C LEU A 75 6.79 -4.99 -7.76
N CYS A 76 6.33 -3.94 -7.08
CA CYS A 76 7.00 -3.28 -5.98
C CYS A 76 6.04 -3.26 -4.78
N LEU A 77 6.41 -3.87 -3.67
CA LEU A 77 5.64 -3.73 -2.42
C LEU A 77 6.08 -2.47 -1.69
N GLU A 78 5.19 -1.87 -0.90
CA GLU A 78 5.50 -0.72 -0.06
C GLU A 78 5.09 -0.98 1.39
N GLY A 79 5.87 -0.44 2.33
CA GLY A 79 5.59 -0.51 3.76
C GLY A 79 6.48 0.46 4.53
N GLN A 80 6.21 0.66 5.81
CA GLN A 80 6.98 1.57 6.66
C GLN A 80 8.19 0.87 7.29
N CYS A 81 9.37 1.48 7.22
CA CYS A 81 10.54 1.00 7.96
C CYS A 81 10.46 1.43 9.43
N ASN A 82 10.49 0.47 10.34
CA ASN A 82 10.36 0.69 11.79
C ASN A 82 11.69 0.58 12.55
N ASN A 83 12.82 0.36 11.85
CA ASN A 83 14.14 0.37 12.47
C ASN A 83 14.59 1.81 12.71
N SER A 84 14.68 2.22 13.98
CA SER A 84 15.04 3.58 14.43
C SER A 84 16.45 4.02 14.04
N GLU A 85 17.35 3.08 13.74
CA GLU A 85 18.72 3.36 13.29
C GLU A 85 18.81 3.51 11.77
N CYS A 86 17.74 3.21 11.03
CA CYS A 86 17.73 3.31 9.59
C CYS A 86 17.45 4.75 9.13
N GLU A 87 18.16 5.22 8.11
CA GLU A 87 17.86 6.50 7.42
C GLU A 87 16.40 6.59 6.94
N ALA A 88 15.76 5.46 6.64
CA ALA A 88 14.35 5.39 6.24
C ALA A 88 13.38 5.19 7.41
N TYR A 89 13.79 5.37 8.67
CA TYR A 89 12.92 5.23 9.83
C TYR A 89 11.65 6.08 9.69
N ASN A 90 10.48 5.47 9.95
CA ASN A 90 9.15 6.03 9.77
C ASN A 90 8.83 6.50 8.34
N ARG A 91 9.65 6.18 7.34
CA ARG A 91 9.37 6.45 5.93
C ARG A 91 8.83 5.21 5.23
N THR A 92 8.00 5.42 4.21
CA THR A 92 7.56 4.36 3.31
C THR A 92 8.70 3.96 2.38
N VAL A 93 9.10 2.69 2.46
CA VAL A 93 10.13 2.10 1.61
C VAL A 93 9.50 1.24 0.52
N ILE A 94 10.18 1.16 -0.62
CA ILE A 94 9.83 0.28 -1.72
C ILE A 94 10.67 -0.99 -1.60
N MET A 95 10.01 -2.13 -1.69
CA MET A 95 10.57 -3.47 -1.72
C MET A 95 10.35 -4.02 -3.14
N PRO A 96 11.35 -3.94 -4.04
CA PRO A 96 11.19 -4.36 -5.43
C PRO A 96 11.14 -5.89 -5.53
N MET A 97 9.96 -6.44 -5.86
CA MET A 97 9.77 -7.89 -6.00
C MET A 97 10.10 -8.38 -7.41
N GLY A 98 9.93 -7.51 -8.42
CA GLY A 98 10.21 -7.84 -9.81
C GLY A 98 9.04 -8.52 -10.51
N TYR A 99 9.33 -9.24 -11.60
CA TYR A 99 8.35 -10.11 -12.25
C TYR A 99 8.17 -11.39 -11.44
N THR A 100 7.10 -11.45 -10.65
CA THR A 100 6.84 -12.57 -9.76
C THR A 100 5.34 -12.76 -9.53
N LYS A 101 4.99 -13.92 -9.00
CA LYS A 101 3.74 -14.16 -8.27
C LYS A 101 4.03 -14.03 -6.79
N PHE A 102 3.22 -13.28 -6.05
CA PHE A 102 3.43 -13.00 -4.64
C PHE A 102 2.11 -13.07 -3.87
N ASP A 103 2.02 -13.96 -2.89
CA ASP A 103 0.91 -14.01 -1.93
C ASP A 103 1.19 -13.05 -0.76
N VAL A 104 0.43 -11.96 -0.69
CA VAL A 104 0.66 -10.87 0.28
C VAL A 104 0.48 -11.33 1.73
N LEU A 105 -0.19 -12.46 1.98
CA LEU A 105 -0.36 -13.01 3.32
C LEU A 105 0.69 -14.08 3.66
N LEU A 106 1.13 -14.87 2.67
CA LEU A 106 1.97 -16.06 2.91
C LEU A 106 3.44 -15.86 2.56
N ASP A 107 3.76 -15.00 1.58
CA ASP A 107 5.11 -14.77 1.12
C ASP A 107 5.93 -13.74 1.92
N PRO A 108 5.37 -12.74 2.65
CA PRO A 108 6.19 -11.84 3.45
C PRO A 108 7.07 -12.59 4.44
N SER A 109 8.34 -12.20 4.50
CA SER A 109 9.33 -12.78 5.40
C SER A 109 10.44 -11.77 5.68
N ASP A 110 11.23 -12.03 6.71
CA ASP A 110 12.45 -11.29 7.08
C ASP A 110 13.57 -11.32 6.01
N THR A 111 13.36 -12.03 4.91
CA THR A 111 14.28 -12.16 3.78
C THR A 111 13.71 -11.61 2.48
N LYS A 112 12.39 -11.65 2.29
CA LYS A 112 11.71 -11.19 1.07
C LYS A 112 11.23 -9.74 1.18
N THR A 113 10.58 -9.38 2.27
CA THR A 113 9.94 -8.07 2.46
C THR A 113 10.73 -7.26 3.48
N VAL A 114 11.85 -6.71 3.02
CA VAL A 114 12.82 -6.02 3.87
C VAL A 114 13.07 -4.60 3.41
N CYS A 115 13.39 -3.72 4.34
CA CYS A 115 13.86 -2.39 4.02
C CYS A 115 15.11 -2.49 3.12
N PRO A 116 15.15 -1.77 1.98
CA PRO A 116 16.28 -1.85 1.05
C PRO A 116 17.60 -1.34 1.68
N LEU A 117 17.53 -0.54 2.74
CA LEU A 117 18.70 0.02 3.42
C LEU A 117 19.17 -0.85 4.59
N CYS A 118 18.34 -1.05 5.62
CA CYS A 118 18.74 -1.75 6.84
C CYS A 118 18.47 -3.27 6.83
N LYS A 119 17.78 -3.77 5.79
CA LYS A 119 17.41 -5.19 5.65
C LYS A 119 16.49 -5.75 6.74
N THR A 120 15.98 -4.91 7.64
CA THR A 120 14.96 -5.30 8.62
C THR A 120 13.63 -5.57 7.91
N TYR A 121 12.87 -6.54 8.42
CA TYR A 121 11.51 -6.84 7.96
C TYR A 121 10.63 -5.59 7.89
N VAL A 122 9.86 -5.47 6.83
CA VAL A 122 8.87 -4.43 6.60
C VAL A 122 7.56 -5.09 6.20
N GLN A 123 6.50 -4.83 6.97
CA GLN A 123 5.16 -5.30 6.64
C GLN A 123 4.64 -4.58 5.39
N PRO A 124 4.29 -5.30 4.30
CA PRO A 124 3.66 -4.68 3.14
C PRO A 124 2.27 -4.15 3.49
N THR A 125 1.97 -2.91 3.08
CA THR A 125 0.66 -2.27 3.25
C THR A 125 0.10 -1.75 1.92
N ASN A 126 0.94 -1.63 0.89
CA ASN A 126 0.58 -1.18 -0.45
C ASN A 126 1.46 -1.85 -1.51
N CYS A 127 1.14 -1.65 -2.78
CA CYS A 127 1.95 -2.07 -3.92
C CYS A 127 1.91 -1.04 -5.05
N GLY A 128 2.92 -1.13 -5.91
CA GLY A 128 2.97 -0.47 -7.19
C GLY A 128 3.58 -1.37 -8.26
N PHE A 129 3.52 -0.88 -9.50
CA PHE A 129 3.91 -1.58 -10.70
C PHE A 129 4.63 -0.61 -11.65
N ASN A 130 5.53 -1.14 -12.46
CA ASN A 130 6.12 -0.41 -13.58
C ASN A 130 6.64 -1.39 -14.64
N ASN A 131 6.53 -1.02 -15.92
CA ASN A 131 7.07 -1.80 -17.04
C ASN A 131 6.68 -3.30 -16.99
N CYS A 132 5.39 -3.59 -16.76
CA CYS A 132 4.89 -4.95 -16.62
C CYS A 132 3.41 -5.11 -16.98
N TRP A 133 3.01 -6.37 -17.13
CA TRP A 133 1.62 -6.80 -17.06
C TRP A 133 1.35 -7.33 -15.66
N TRP A 134 0.20 -6.99 -15.08
CA TRP A 134 -0.15 -7.45 -13.75
C TRP A 134 -1.63 -7.83 -13.64
N LYS A 135 -1.93 -8.73 -12.71
CA LYS A 135 -3.30 -9.07 -12.28
C LYS A 135 -3.29 -9.42 -10.81
N PHE A 136 -4.47 -9.51 -10.21
CA PHE A 136 -4.60 -10.08 -8.87
C PHE A 136 -5.77 -11.06 -8.81
N TYR A 137 -5.72 -11.93 -7.80
CA TYR A 137 -6.87 -12.66 -7.30
C TYR A 137 -6.85 -12.65 -5.78
N GLY A 138 -8.01 -12.57 -5.15
CA GLY A 138 -8.07 -12.52 -3.70
C GLY A 138 -9.47 -12.75 -3.14
N LYS A 139 -9.51 -12.77 -1.81
CA LYS A 139 -10.72 -12.92 -1.00
C LYS A 139 -10.78 -11.76 0.00
N LYS A 140 -11.78 -10.90 -0.12
CA LYS A 140 -11.99 -9.76 0.79
C LYS A 140 -13.00 -10.12 1.88
N GLN A 141 -12.72 -9.70 3.11
CA GLN A 141 -13.68 -9.71 4.21
C GLN A 141 -14.43 -8.37 4.23
N ASP A 142 -15.75 -8.43 4.36
CA ASP A 142 -16.60 -7.25 4.55
C ASP A 142 -16.40 -6.70 5.97
N GLU A 143 -15.81 -5.50 6.09
CA GLU A 143 -15.55 -4.85 7.39
C GLU A 143 -16.86 -4.55 8.16
N SER A 144 -17.98 -4.37 7.45
CA SER A 144 -19.27 -4.05 8.08
C SER A 144 -19.98 -5.28 8.62
N ASN A 145 -19.56 -6.49 8.21
CA ASN A 145 -20.20 -7.73 8.62
C ASN A 145 -19.25 -8.93 8.58
N ASP A 146 -18.48 -9.11 9.65
CA ASP A 146 -17.57 -10.24 9.84
C ASP A 146 -18.26 -11.62 9.86
N LYS A 147 -19.60 -11.67 9.91
CA LYS A 147 -20.36 -12.93 9.84
C LYS A 147 -20.57 -13.41 8.40
N LYS A 148 -20.32 -12.57 7.39
CA LYS A 148 -20.38 -12.99 5.99
C LYS A 148 -19.09 -13.71 5.58
N PRO A 149 -19.19 -14.76 4.74
CA PRO A 149 -18.01 -15.39 4.20
C PRO A 149 -17.22 -14.39 3.32
N PRO A 150 -15.89 -14.53 3.25
CA PRO A 150 -15.06 -13.71 2.38
C PRO A 150 -15.48 -13.83 0.92
N GLN A 151 -15.50 -12.71 0.20
CA GLN A 151 -15.90 -12.67 -1.21
C GLN A 151 -14.68 -12.73 -2.13
N ASN A 152 -14.76 -13.58 -3.15
CA ASN A 152 -13.74 -13.66 -4.20
C ASN A 152 -13.78 -12.40 -5.07
N CYS A 153 -12.61 -11.92 -5.47
CA CYS A 153 -12.45 -10.89 -6.49
C CYS A 153 -11.13 -11.09 -7.25
N SER A 154 -11.08 -10.63 -8.49
CA SER A 154 -9.90 -10.71 -9.34
C SER A 154 -9.94 -9.64 -10.41
N SER A 155 -8.81 -9.44 -11.09
CA SER A 155 -8.74 -8.64 -12.32
C SER A 155 -8.26 -9.46 -13.51
N ASP A 156 -8.56 -8.95 -14.70
CA ASP A 156 -7.83 -9.33 -15.92
C ASP A 156 -6.40 -8.78 -15.91
N TRP A 157 -5.60 -9.20 -16.89
CA TRP A 157 -4.26 -8.65 -17.10
C TRP A 157 -4.32 -7.17 -17.50
N ASN A 158 -3.72 -6.33 -16.66
CA ASN A 158 -3.56 -4.90 -16.86
C ASN A 158 -2.11 -4.57 -17.25
N GLN A 159 -1.92 -3.64 -18.18
CA GLN A 159 -0.59 -3.17 -18.56
C GLN A 159 -0.29 -1.85 -17.85
N VAL A 160 0.95 -1.70 -17.38
CA VAL A 160 1.48 -0.40 -16.92
C VAL A 160 2.73 -0.05 -17.71
N ASP A 161 2.89 1.23 -18.01
CA ASP A 161 3.99 1.76 -18.82
C ASP A 161 5.24 2.10 -18.01
N ASP A 162 6.14 2.88 -18.61
CA ASP A 162 7.38 3.35 -18.01
C ASP A 162 7.15 4.51 -17.04
N ALA A 163 6.44 4.22 -15.95
CA ALA A 163 6.23 5.09 -14.80
C ALA A 163 5.86 4.26 -13.58
N TYR A 164 5.93 4.87 -12.41
CA TYR A 164 5.51 4.21 -11.17
C TYR A 164 4.00 4.30 -10.99
N HIS A 165 3.31 3.17 -11.13
CA HIS A 165 1.87 3.06 -10.93
C HIS A 165 1.59 2.52 -9.54
N TYR A 166 0.92 3.28 -8.68
CA TYR A 166 0.68 2.91 -7.29
C TYR A 166 -0.76 3.20 -6.89
N PHE A 167 -1.26 2.51 -5.88
CA PHE A 167 -2.59 2.80 -5.36
C PHE A 167 -2.52 3.91 -4.30
N ASP A 168 -3.23 5.00 -4.56
CA ASP A 168 -3.50 6.03 -3.58
C ASP A 168 -4.49 5.49 -2.54
N GLN A 169 -4.02 5.29 -1.31
CA GLN A 169 -4.83 4.72 -0.23
C GLN A 169 -6.04 5.58 0.13
N LEU A 170 -6.01 6.90 -0.11
CA LEU A 170 -7.16 7.77 0.16
C LEU A 170 -8.30 7.52 -0.83
N LYS A 171 -7.95 7.14 -2.07
CA LYS A 171 -8.92 6.87 -3.14
C LYS A 171 -9.32 5.40 -3.22
N SER A 172 -8.33 4.50 -3.18
CA SER A 172 -8.56 3.07 -3.22
C SER A 172 -9.16 2.54 -1.92
N GLY A 173 -8.82 3.16 -0.79
CA GLY A 173 -9.15 2.64 0.54
C GLY A 173 -8.26 1.46 0.93
N ILE A 174 -8.55 0.91 2.10
CA ILE A 174 -7.92 -0.28 2.66
C ILE A 174 -8.97 -1.38 2.75
N ALA A 175 -8.59 -2.60 2.36
CA ALA A 175 -9.44 -3.78 2.50
C ALA A 175 -8.79 -4.80 3.45
N ILE A 176 -9.63 -5.62 4.08
CA ILE A 176 -9.21 -6.79 4.83
C ILE A 176 -9.17 -7.99 3.88
N TRP A 177 -7.97 -8.48 3.57
CA TRP A 177 -7.76 -9.61 2.69
C TRP A 177 -7.59 -10.90 3.49
N ARG A 178 -8.32 -11.94 3.12
CA ARG A 178 -8.13 -13.34 3.58
C ARG A 178 -7.20 -14.12 2.65
N GLN A 179 -7.04 -13.62 1.43
CA GLN A 179 -6.10 -14.09 0.43
C GLN A 179 -5.90 -12.92 -0.54
N LEU A 180 -4.66 -12.66 -0.92
CA LEU A 180 -4.37 -11.73 -2.00
C LEU A 180 -3.09 -12.19 -2.66
N VAL A 181 -3.21 -12.58 -3.93
CA VAL A 181 -2.08 -12.94 -4.75
C VAL A 181 -2.01 -11.99 -5.92
N ILE A 182 -0.85 -11.37 -6.06
CA ILE A 182 -0.54 -10.43 -7.13
C ILE A 182 0.47 -11.10 -8.05
N GLU A 183 0.21 -11.04 -9.34
CA GLU A 183 1.08 -11.60 -10.37
C GLU A 183 1.53 -10.48 -11.29
N ALA A 184 2.84 -10.36 -11.49
CA ALA A 184 3.45 -9.42 -12.41
C ALA A 184 4.41 -10.15 -13.36
N VAL A 185 4.25 -9.92 -14.66
CA VAL A 185 5.03 -10.58 -15.71
C VAL A 185 5.52 -9.56 -16.73
N LYS A 186 6.60 -9.90 -17.44
CA LYS A 186 7.18 -9.02 -18.46
C LYS A 186 6.30 -8.87 -19.70
N THR A 187 5.68 -9.95 -20.15
CA THR A 187 4.84 -10.02 -21.34
C THR A 187 3.49 -10.64 -21.00
N LYS A 188 2.40 -10.13 -21.60
CA LYS A 188 1.06 -10.70 -21.40
C LYS A 188 1.07 -12.20 -21.72
N PRO A 189 0.63 -13.08 -20.82
CA PRO A 189 0.50 -14.50 -21.13
C PRO A 189 -0.55 -14.71 -22.22
N VAL A 190 -0.25 -15.60 -23.17
CA VAL A 190 -1.22 -16.06 -24.18
C VAL A 190 -2.23 -16.94 -23.45
N GLN A 191 -3.52 -16.64 -23.61
CA GLN A 191 -4.63 -17.44 -23.07
C GLN A 191 -4.88 -18.65 -23.96
#